data_AF-A0A249P240-F1
#
_entry.id   AF-A0A249P240-F1
#
_cell.length_a   1.000
_cell.length_b   1.000
_cell.length_c   1.000
_cell.angle_alpha   90.00
_cell.angle_beta   90.00
_cell.angle_gamma   90.00
#
_symmetry.space_group_name_H-M   'P 1'
#
loop_
_entity.id
_entity.type
_entity.pdbx_description
1 polymer ?
#
loop_
_entity_poly.entity_id
_entity_poly.type
_entity_poly.pdbx_seq_one_letter_code
_entity_poly.pdbx_strand_id
1 'polypeptide(L)' 'MQRLPFAKRLEDLSPGECIWPINGGGPYLFCAAKAAGKYCPHHKVRLIQKRGVHLQE' A
#
# COMPACT_ATOMS: atom_id res chain seq x y z
N MET A 1 -11.88 0.45 16.33
CA MET A 1 -11.15 0.06 15.10
C MET A 1 -11.59 0.97 13.97
N GLN A 2 -10.78 1.98 13.59
CA GLN A 2 -11.06 2.77 12.39
C GLN A 2 -10.83 1.88 11.18
N ARG A 3 -11.91 1.57 10.45
CA ARG A 3 -11.84 0.95 9.12
C ARG A 3 -11.02 1.88 8.24
N LEU A 4 -10.03 1.36 7.51
CA LEU A 4 -9.29 2.12 6.51
C LEU A 4 -10.33 2.71 5.53
N PRO A 5 -10.62 4.02 5.56
CA PRO A 5 -11.79 4.57 4.88
C PRO A 5 -11.68 4.45 3.36
N PHE A 6 -10.48 4.19 2.87
CA PHE A 6 -10.11 4.34 1.47
C PHE A 6 -9.79 3.01 0.79
N ALA A 7 -9.76 1.87 1.49
CA ALA A 7 -9.27 0.62 0.89
C ALA A 7 -10.11 0.20 -0.33
N LYS A 8 -9.45 -0.06 -1.47
CA LYS A 8 -10.08 -0.30 -2.77
C LYS A 8 -9.47 -1.52 -3.47
N ARG A 9 -10.17 -2.05 -4.47
CA ARG A 9 -9.57 -3.00 -5.42
C ARG A 9 -8.63 -2.28 -6.38
N LEU A 10 -7.83 -3.04 -7.13
CA LEU A 10 -6.90 -2.48 -8.10
C LEU A 10 -7.61 -1.68 -9.20
N GLU A 11 -8.75 -2.20 -9.67
CA GLU A 11 -9.58 -1.59 -10.71
C GLU A 11 -10.26 -0.28 -10.27
N ASP A 12 -10.48 -0.11 -8.96
CA ASP A 12 -11.13 1.07 -8.37
C ASP A 12 -10.13 2.19 -8.01
N LEU A 13 -8.82 1.93 -8.15
CA LEU A 13 -7.77 2.90 -7.80
C LEU A 13 -7.69 4.04 -8.82
N SER A 14 -7.66 5.25 -8.30
CA SER A 14 -7.41 6.46 -9.10
C SER A 14 -5.90 6.74 -9.23
N PRO A 15 -5.48 7.47 -10.28
CA PRO A 15 -4.12 7.99 -10.38
C PRO A 15 -3.73 8.79 -9.13
N GLY A 16 -2.56 8.50 -8.57
CA GLY A 16 -2.09 9.13 -7.33
C GLY A 16 -2.62 8.46 -6.06
N GLU A 17 -3.22 7.28 -6.14
CA GLU A 17 -3.57 6.47 -4.97
C GLU A 17 -2.53 5.38 -4.69
N CYS A 18 -2.35 5.06 -3.41
CA CYS A 18 -1.36 4.11 -2.93
C CYS A 18 -1.72 2.65 -3.29
N ILE A 19 -0.82 1.97 -4.02
CA ILE A 19 -1.00 0.59 -4.50
C ILE A 19 -0.44 -0.47 -3.54
N TRP A 20 -0.23 -0.14 -2.26
CA TRP A 20 0.27 -1.12 -1.29
C TRP A 20 -0.81 -2.15 -0.94
N PRO A 21 -0.56 -3.47 -1.10
CA PRO A 21 -1.53 -4.50 -0.73
C PRO A 21 -1.64 -4.60 0.79
N ILE A 22 -2.87 -4.53 1.31
CA ILE A 22 -3.13 -4.52 2.76
C ILE A 22 -3.67 -5.85 3.30
N ASN A 23 -4.03 -6.79 2.42
CA ASN A 23 -4.44 -8.14 2.79
C ASN A 23 -3.68 -9.21 1.97
N GLY A 24 -3.59 -10.41 2.54
CA GLY A 24 -2.92 -11.58 1.94
C GLY A 24 -3.91 -12.63 1.44
N GLY A 25 -4.95 -12.23 0.71
CA GLY A 25 -5.99 -13.12 0.20
C GLY A 25 -7.01 -12.39 -0.68
N GLY A 26 -7.64 -13.12 -1.61
CA GLY A 26 -8.60 -12.56 -2.55
C GLY A 26 -9.95 -12.18 -1.89
N PRO A 27 -10.59 -11.07 -2.29
CA PRO A 27 -10.12 -10.06 -3.24
C PRO A 27 -9.02 -9.18 -2.64
N TYR A 28 -7.97 -8.91 -3.43
CA TYR A 28 -6.88 -8.04 -3.00
C TYR A 28 -7.38 -6.61 -2.80
N LEU A 29 -7.09 -6.07 -1.62
CA LEU A 29 -7.36 -4.69 -1.25
C LEU A 29 -6.05 -3.92 -1.17
N PHE A 30 -6.13 -2.69 -1.65
CA PHE A 30 -5.04 -1.74 -1.72
C PHE A 30 -5.30 -0.56 -0.80
N CYS A 31 -4.22 0.04 -0.31
CA CYS A 31 -4.27 1.12 0.66
C CYS A 31 -5.08 2.33 0.17
N ALA A 32 -4.96 2.71 -1.10
CA ALA A 32 -5.72 3.78 -1.77
C ALA A 32 -5.66 5.18 -1.11
N ALA A 33 -4.79 5.38 -0.11
CA ALA A 33 -4.48 6.70 0.41
C ALA A 33 -3.75 7.54 -0.64
N LYS A 34 -3.92 8.87 -0.59
CA LYS A 34 -3.24 9.82 -1.48
C LYS A 34 -1.72 9.62 -1.46
N ALA A 35 -1.14 9.55 -2.64
CA ALA A 35 0.26 9.28 -2.88
C ALA A 35 0.79 10.12 -4.05
N ALA A 36 1.96 10.72 -3.88
CA ALA A 36 2.67 11.41 -4.97
C ALA A 36 3.46 10.41 -5.86
N GLY A 37 2.98 9.16 -5.99
CA GLY A 37 3.67 8.04 -6.64
C GLY A 37 3.00 6.71 -6.28
N LYS A 38 3.71 5.59 -6.40
CA LYS A 38 3.15 4.25 -6.14
C LYS A 38 2.65 4.06 -4.69
N TYR A 39 3.28 4.69 -3.72
CA TYR A 39 2.99 4.47 -2.30
C TYR A 39 2.82 5.78 -1.52
N CYS A 40 1.92 5.77 -0.54
CA CYS A 40 1.77 6.85 0.43
C CYS A 40 2.99 6.91 1.38
N PRO A 41 3.20 8.02 2.12
CA PRO A 41 4.37 8.18 3.00
C PRO A 41 4.56 7.02 3.99
N HIS A 42 3.48 6.53 4.59
CA HIS A 42 3.50 5.40 5.51
C HIS A 42 4.05 4.11 4.85
N HIS A 43 3.56 3.78 3.66
CA HIS A 43 4.00 2.57 2.94
C HIS A 43 5.35 2.74 2.24
N LYS A 44 5.78 3.97 1.93
CA LYS A 44 7.17 4.23 1.51
C LYS A 44 8.17 3.87 2.61
N VAL A 45 7.92 4.29 3.85
CA VAL A 45 8.77 3.94 5.00
C VAL A 45 8.85 2.42 5.17
N ARG A 46 7.69 1.73 5.10
CA ARG A 46 7.64 0.26 5.20
C ARG A 46 8.37 -0.46 4.06
N LEU A 47 8.32 0.08 2.84
CA LEU A 47 9.07 -0.46 1.71
C LEU A 47 10.59 -0.36 1.95
N ILE A 48 11.05 0.80 2.44
CA ILE A 48 12.47 1.03 2.74
C ILE A 48 12.94 0.06 3.83
N GLN A 49 12.14 -0.12 4.89
CA GLN A 49 12.42 -1.09 5.95
C GLN A 49 12.48 -2.53 5.42
N LYS A 50 11.52 -2.95 4.57
CA LYS A 50 11.55 -4.28 3.94
C LYS A 50 12.79 -4.51 3.07
N ARG A 51 13.28 -3.48 2.36
CA ARG A 51 14.49 -3.57 1.54
C ARG A 51 15.76 -3.68 2.36
N GLY A 52 15.82 -3.01 3.53
CA GLY A 52 16.95 -3.14 4.45
C GLY A 52 17.12 -4.55 5.02
N VAL A 53 16.03 -5.32 5.12
CA VAL A 53 16.04 -6.71 5.62
C VAL A 53 16.51 -7.72 4.55
N HIS A 54 16.47 -7.36 3.26
CA HIS A 54 16.86 -8.24 2.14
C HIS A 54 18.33 -8.05 1.70
N LEU A 55 19.16 -7.47 2.59
CA LEU A 55 20.63 -7.40 2.45
C LEU A 55 21.31 -8.12 3.64
N GLN A 56 20.61 -9.08 4.25
CA GLN A 56 21.12 -9.85 5.37
C GLN A 56 20.85 -11.35 5.25
N GLU A 57 20.81 -11.85 4.01
CA GLU A 57 20.95 -13.27 3.67
C GLU A 57 22.13 -13.47 2.71
#